data_AF-A0A924VY32-F1
#
_entry.id   AF-A0A924VY32-F1
#
_cell.length_a   1.000
_cell.length_b   1.000
_cell.length_c   1.000
_cell.angle_alpha   90.00
_cell.angle_beta   90.00
_cell.angle_gamma   90.00
#
_symmetry.space_group_name_H-M   'P 1'
#
loop_
_entity.id
_entity.type
_entity.pdbx_description
1 polymer ?
#
loop_
_entity_poly.entity_id
_entity_poly.type
_entity_poly.pdbx_seq_one_letter_code
_entity_poly.pdbx_strand_id
1 'polypeptide(L)'
;FESDRGQRAEAARSLARRIARLAGGGERIDDARAGAILALAYPDRIAKSRGGAFTMVNGRAAAVDPTSPLAREPFLVIADVSGAAGRSQVLLAAPIEIADIEAMFAVRIEDGVSASIDPASGAIRARRTRRLGRMILSDAPLEGLSGAELQAALLEAVREQGLGLLDWSDAARQVRARVRFMRALGGEAWPDWSDDGLAAALDQWLAPALHRVPRLREANVADALLASLTHQQRRALDEAAPARFETPAGSSLRIDYEADGGPALEVRLQELFGQDKHPSIANGRVPLSLRLLSPAHRPVQTTKDLPGFWRGSYAAVRSEMRGRYPKHPWPEDPLSAPPTRRAKPRGS
;
A
#
# COMPACT_ATOMS: atom_id res chain seq x y z
N PHE A 1 -7.68 47.84 15.71
CA PHE A 1 -6.39 48.17 16.35
C PHE A 1 -6.12 49.67 16.37
N GLU A 2 -6.42 50.43 15.29
CA GLU A 2 -6.24 51.89 15.27
C GLU A 2 -7.07 52.65 16.31
N SER A 3 -8.30 52.23 16.56
CA SER A 3 -9.20 52.82 17.56
C SER A 3 -9.06 52.24 18.97
N ASP A 4 -8.22 51.21 19.15
CA ASP A 4 -8.06 50.52 20.43
C ASP A 4 -7.13 51.31 21.35
N ARG A 5 -7.66 51.80 22.47
CA ARG A 5 -6.94 52.56 23.51
C ARG A 5 -6.61 51.71 24.74
N GLY A 6 -6.72 50.39 24.66
CA GLY A 6 -6.33 49.50 25.74
C GLY A 6 -4.83 49.57 26.04
N GLN A 7 -4.47 49.35 27.31
CA GLN A 7 -3.08 49.39 27.79
C GLN A 7 -2.13 48.48 26.99
N ARG A 8 -2.62 47.32 26.53
CA ARG A 8 -1.86 46.40 25.67
C ARG A 8 -1.59 46.99 24.27
N ALA A 9 -2.58 47.64 23.67
CA ALA A 9 -2.44 48.28 22.36
C ALA A 9 -1.46 49.46 22.43
N GLU A 10 -1.50 50.25 23.50
CA GLU A 10 -0.53 51.33 23.74
C GLU A 10 0.90 50.81 23.96
N ALA A 11 1.06 49.75 24.75
CA ALA A 11 2.36 49.11 24.96
C ALA A 11 2.94 48.53 23.66
N ALA A 12 2.11 47.87 22.83
CA ALA A 12 2.52 47.38 21.53
C ALA A 12 2.95 48.51 20.57
N ARG A 13 2.19 49.62 20.54
CA ARG A 13 2.54 50.81 19.74
C ARG A 13 3.85 51.46 20.21
N SER A 14 4.08 51.56 21.52
CA SER A 14 5.32 52.15 22.05
C SER A 14 6.54 51.27 21.73
N LEU A 15 6.40 49.95 21.84
CA LEU A 15 7.42 48.99 21.44
C LEU A 15 7.71 49.10 19.94
N ALA A 16 6.68 49.11 19.09
CA ALA A 16 6.83 49.24 17.64
C ALA A 16 7.55 50.54 17.25
N ARG A 17 7.17 51.69 17.85
CA ARG A 17 7.87 52.97 17.64
C ARG A 17 9.33 52.91 18.06
N ARG A 18 9.65 52.25 19.17
CA ARG A 18 11.03 52.10 19.63
C ARG A 18 11.85 51.25 18.67
N ILE A 19 11.32 50.12 18.21
CA ILE A 19 11.97 49.25 17.21
C ILE A 19 12.19 50.02 15.90
N ALA A 20 11.19 50.76 15.42
CA ALA A 20 11.30 51.56 14.20
C ALA A 20 12.40 52.63 14.28
N ARG A 21 12.56 53.29 15.45
CA ARG A 21 13.67 54.24 15.67
C ARG A 21 15.03 53.55 15.65
N LEU A 22 15.15 52.37 16.26
CA LEU A 22 16.40 51.60 16.24
C LEU A 22 16.77 51.11 14.83
N ALA A 23 15.76 50.87 13.98
CA ALA A 23 15.94 50.44 12.60
C ALA A 23 16.19 51.61 11.60
N GLY A 24 16.48 52.82 12.09
CA GLY A 24 16.84 53.97 11.25
C GLY A 24 15.72 54.99 11.00
N GLY A 25 14.53 54.79 11.57
CA GLY A 25 13.41 55.73 11.50
C GLY A 25 12.67 55.68 10.15
N GLY A 26 11.45 55.15 10.16
CA GLY A 26 10.52 55.20 9.03
C GLY A 26 9.31 56.07 9.37
N GLU A 27 9.04 57.10 8.57
CA GLU A 27 7.88 57.98 8.77
C GLU A 27 6.59 57.42 8.14
N ARG A 28 6.72 56.49 7.18
CA ARG A 28 5.58 55.90 6.47
C ARG A 28 5.42 54.43 6.85
N ILE A 29 4.29 54.14 7.49
CA ILE A 29 3.83 52.76 7.70
C ILE A 29 3.28 52.28 6.36
N ASP A 30 3.85 51.21 5.84
CA ASP A 30 3.34 50.51 4.66
C ASP A 30 2.68 49.22 5.12
N ASP A 31 1.36 49.28 5.35
CA ASP A 31 0.58 48.14 5.83
C ASP A 31 0.64 46.94 4.88
N ALA A 32 0.91 47.17 3.58
CA ALA A 32 1.07 46.11 2.60
C ALA A 32 2.29 45.20 2.92
N ARG A 33 3.28 45.70 3.66
CA ARG A 33 4.47 44.93 4.05
C ARG A 33 4.29 44.14 5.35
N ALA A 34 3.18 44.33 6.07
CA ALA A 34 2.94 43.65 7.34
C ALA A 34 2.98 42.12 7.18
N GLY A 35 2.40 41.59 6.10
CA GLY A 35 2.43 40.15 5.80
C GLY A 35 3.84 39.62 5.59
N ALA A 36 4.65 40.27 4.75
CA ALA A 36 6.04 39.87 4.50
C ALA A 36 6.88 39.88 5.78
N ILE A 37 6.72 40.89 6.65
CA ILE A 37 7.43 40.94 7.93
C ILE A 37 6.96 39.81 8.85
N LEU A 38 5.64 39.58 8.95
CA LEU A 38 5.10 38.49 9.76
C LEU A 38 5.54 37.12 9.25
N ALA A 39 5.75 36.94 7.93
CA ALA A 39 6.20 35.67 7.36
C ALA A 39 7.59 35.29 7.86
N LEU A 40 8.46 36.26 8.19
CA LEU A 40 9.76 35.99 8.81
C LEU A 40 9.63 35.46 10.24
N ALA A 41 8.62 35.95 10.99
CA ALA A 41 8.39 35.55 12.38
C ALA A 41 7.57 34.25 12.49
N TYR A 42 6.62 34.04 11.58
CA TYR A 42 5.69 32.92 11.59
C TYR A 42 5.67 32.18 10.23
N PRO A 43 6.83 31.66 9.76
CA PRO A 43 6.92 31.04 8.43
C PRO A 43 6.11 29.75 8.30
N ASP A 44 5.73 29.12 9.41
CA ASP A 44 4.87 27.93 9.45
C ASP A 44 3.36 28.26 9.42
N ARG A 45 3.02 29.56 9.55
CA ARG A 45 1.64 30.09 9.59
C ARG A 45 1.28 30.97 8.40
N ILE A 46 2.12 30.97 7.37
CA ILE A 46 1.72 31.42 6.03
C ILE A 46 0.60 30.49 5.57
N ALA A 47 -0.50 31.04 5.08
CA ALA A 47 -1.72 30.30 4.84
C ALA A 47 -2.37 30.70 3.52
N LYS A 48 -3.00 29.73 2.86
CA LYS A 48 -3.75 29.93 1.61
C LYS A 48 -5.23 29.64 1.81
N SER A 49 -6.07 30.46 1.20
CA SER A 49 -7.52 30.29 1.20
C SER A 49 -7.95 28.98 0.51
N ARG A 50 -8.88 28.26 1.14
CA ARG A 50 -9.50 27.03 0.63
C ARG A 50 -11.00 27.03 0.94
N GLY A 51 -11.76 27.88 0.25
CA GLY A 51 -13.23 27.84 0.25
C GLY A 51 -13.88 28.06 1.61
N GLY A 52 -13.33 28.94 2.45
CA GLY A 52 -13.90 29.33 3.75
C GLY A 52 -12.95 29.19 4.95
N ALA A 53 -11.84 28.48 4.78
CA ALA A 53 -10.75 28.41 5.77
C ALA A 53 -9.39 28.60 5.10
N PHE A 54 -8.37 28.93 5.90
CA PHE A 54 -7.00 29.09 5.46
C PHE A 54 -6.15 27.91 5.95
N THR A 55 -5.48 27.23 5.03
CA THR A 55 -4.56 26.13 5.36
C THR A 55 -3.14 26.69 5.49
N MET A 56 -2.53 26.52 6.66
CA MET A 56 -1.17 26.96 6.95
C MET A 56 -0.10 26.00 6.40
N VAL A 57 1.15 26.47 6.28
CA VAL A 57 2.33 25.68 5.89
C VAL A 57 2.51 24.43 6.78
N ASN A 58 2.20 24.52 8.07
CA ASN A 58 2.22 23.38 8.99
C ASN A 58 1.05 22.38 8.82
N GLY A 59 0.11 22.64 7.90
CA GLY A 59 -1.02 21.79 7.57
C GLY A 59 -2.27 21.99 8.43
N ARG A 60 -2.21 22.83 9.47
CA ARG A 60 -3.41 23.17 10.25
C ARG A 60 -4.25 24.19 9.49
N ALA A 61 -5.57 24.11 9.64
CA ALA A 61 -6.51 25.06 9.06
C ALA A 61 -7.08 26.00 10.13
N ALA A 62 -7.33 27.25 9.77
CA ALA A 62 -8.02 28.22 10.60
C ALA A 62 -9.07 29.00 9.79
N ALA A 63 -10.24 29.22 10.38
CA ALA A 63 -11.31 30.01 9.78
C ALA A 63 -11.08 31.50 10.04
N VAL A 64 -11.40 32.32 9.05
CA VAL A 64 -11.51 33.77 9.18
C VAL A 64 -12.99 34.12 9.24
N ASP A 65 -13.35 35.16 9.98
CA ASP A 65 -14.73 35.69 9.97
C ASP A 65 -15.13 36.03 8.52
N PRO A 66 -16.22 35.46 7.97
CA PRO A 66 -16.65 35.70 6.59
C PRO A 66 -16.95 37.18 6.27
N THR A 67 -17.23 38.00 7.29
CA THR A 67 -17.46 39.44 7.14
C THR A 67 -16.17 40.27 7.13
N SER A 68 -15.04 39.67 7.52
CA SER A 68 -13.73 40.32 7.49
C SER A 68 -13.23 40.51 6.06
N PRO A 69 -12.57 41.65 5.73
CA PRO A 69 -11.89 41.83 4.45
C PRO A 69 -10.88 40.71 4.15
N LEU A 70 -10.23 40.18 5.19
CA LEU A 70 -9.23 39.12 5.09
C LEU A 70 -9.79 37.80 4.54
N ALA A 71 -11.10 37.57 4.61
CA ALA A 71 -11.72 36.37 4.05
C ALA A 71 -11.60 36.30 2.51
N ARG A 72 -11.38 37.45 1.85
CA ARG A 72 -11.24 37.55 0.39
C ARG A 72 -9.80 37.44 -0.09
N GLU A 73 -8.84 37.49 0.83
CA GLU A 73 -7.43 37.43 0.50
C GLU A 73 -7.03 36.00 0.09
N PRO A 74 -6.24 35.82 -0.97
CA PRO A 74 -5.79 34.50 -1.39
C PRO A 74 -4.78 33.90 -0.41
N PHE A 75 -3.95 34.75 0.22
CA PHE A 75 -2.91 34.37 1.15
C PHE A 75 -2.85 35.30 2.35
N LEU A 76 -2.57 34.73 3.52
CA LEU A 76 -2.44 35.43 4.79
C LEU A 76 -1.22 34.93 5.54
N VAL A 77 -0.67 35.76 6.44
CA VAL A 77 0.20 35.29 7.52
C VAL A 77 -0.54 35.46 8.84
N ILE A 78 -0.75 34.35 9.55
CA ILE A 78 -1.53 34.33 10.79
C ILE A 78 -0.58 34.53 11.99
N ALA A 79 -0.66 35.71 12.60
CA ALA A 79 0.10 36.04 13.80
C ALA A 79 -0.53 35.41 15.06
N ASP A 80 -1.86 35.41 15.14
CA ASP A 80 -2.60 34.89 16.29
C ASP A 80 -3.81 34.05 15.88
N VAL A 81 -3.95 32.90 16.52
CA VAL A 81 -4.98 31.90 16.27
C VAL A 81 -5.47 31.33 17.59
N SER A 82 -6.79 31.23 17.74
CA SER A 82 -7.43 30.65 18.93
C SER A 82 -8.21 29.38 18.57
N GLY A 83 -8.46 28.53 19.56
CA GLY A 83 -9.24 27.29 19.41
C GLY A 83 -8.42 26.04 19.07
N ALA A 84 -9.04 24.88 19.31
CA ALA A 84 -8.44 23.56 19.07
C ALA A 84 -8.35 23.22 17.58
N ALA A 85 -7.50 22.25 17.23
CA ALA A 85 -7.34 21.76 15.86
C ALA A 85 -8.70 21.37 15.25
N GLY A 86 -9.02 21.90 14.06
CA GLY A 86 -10.29 21.70 13.36
C GLY A 86 -11.38 22.73 13.66
N ARG A 87 -11.23 23.58 14.70
CA ARG A 87 -12.12 24.72 15.01
C ARG A 87 -11.33 25.98 15.34
N SER A 88 -10.15 26.14 14.72
CA SER A 88 -9.28 27.28 14.97
C SER A 88 -9.79 28.53 14.26
N GLN A 89 -9.77 29.67 14.93
CA GLN A 89 -10.20 30.97 14.41
C GLN A 89 -9.03 31.94 14.35
N VAL A 90 -8.85 32.61 13.22
CA VAL A 90 -7.85 33.66 13.04
C VAL A 90 -8.25 34.88 13.86
N LEU A 91 -7.40 35.29 14.79
CA LEU A 91 -7.59 36.50 15.59
C LEU A 91 -6.81 37.69 15.00
N LEU A 92 -5.61 37.41 14.48
CA LEU A 92 -4.75 38.42 13.88
C LEU A 92 -4.00 37.83 12.68
N ALA A 93 -4.15 38.47 11.52
CA ALA A 93 -3.43 38.13 10.31
C ALA A 93 -3.23 39.37 9.45
N ALA A 94 -2.29 39.27 8.51
CA ALA A 94 -2.08 40.27 7.46
C ALA A 94 -2.05 39.59 6.08
N PRO A 95 -2.53 40.27 5.02
CA PRO A 95 -2.38 39.78 3.65
C PRO A 95 -0.90 39.73 3.25
N ILE A 96 -0.58 38.78 2.37
CA ILE A 96 0.74 38.65 1.76
C ILE A 96 0.58 38.28 0.29
N GLU A 97 1.40 38.86 -0.58
CA GLU A 97 1.37 38.53 -2.00
C GLU A 97 2.12 37.23 -2.30
N ILE A 98 1.66 36.50 -3.32
CA ILE A 98 2.34 35.27 -3.73
C ILE A 98 3.80 35.52 -4.15
N ALA A 99 4.08 36.68 -4.76
CA ALA A 99 5.42 37.08 -5.17
C ALA A 99 6.37 37.20 -3.96
N ASP A 100 5.89 37.72 -2.82
CA ASP A 100 6.68 37.80 -1.59
C ASP A 100 6.93 36.41 -1.01
N ILE A 101 5.93 35.53 -1.02
CA ILE A 101 6.10 34.14 -0.57
C ILE A 101 7.16 33.43 -1.42
N GLU A 102 7.06 33.56 -2.75
CA GLU A 102 8.00 32.93 -3.67
C GLU A 102 9.41 33.47 -3.53
N ALA A 103 9.58 34.78 -3.38
CA ALA A 103 10.88 35.40 -3.19
C ALA A 103 11.53 35.00 -1.84
N MET A 104 10.76 35.04 -0.75
CA MET A 104 11.27 34.78 0.60
C MET A 104 11.51 33.30 0.88
N PHE A 105 10.70 32.41 0.29
CA PHE A 105 10.71 30.98 0.59
C PHE A 105 11.07 30.11 -0.62
N ALA A 106 11.68 30.67 -1.66
CA ALA A 106 12.07 29.96 -2.89
C ALA A 106 12.71 28.59 -2.64
N VAL A 107 13.68 28.52 -1.71
CA VAL A 107 14.44 27.30 -1.37
C VAL A 107 13.59 26.24 -0.65
N ARG A 108 12.45 26.63 -0.09
CA ARG A 108 11.50 25.76 0.62
C ARG A 108 10.28 25.40 -0.21
N ILE A 109 10.17 25.95 -1.42
CA ILE A 109 9.09 25.61 -2.36
C ILE A 109 9.51 24.36 -3.11
N GLU A 110 8.67 23.34 -3.03
CA GLU A 110 8.87 22.06 -3.70
C GLU A 110 7.91 21.94 -4.88
N ASP A 111 8.45 21.68 -6.06
CA ASP A 111 7.69 21.18 -7.20
C ASP A 111 7.47 19.68 -7.06
N GLY A 112 6.25 19.23 -7.31
CA GLY A 112 5.90 17.81 -7.26
C GLY A 112 4.84 17.46 -8.29
N VAL A 113 4.78 16.17 -8.63
CA VAL A 113 3.69 15.61 -9.42
C VAL A 113 2.83 14.79 -8.47
N SER A 114 1.59 15.21 -8.28
CA SER A 114 0.57 14.37 -7.63
C SER A 114 -0.22 13.67 -8.71
N ALA A 115 -0.53 12.40 -8.53
CA ALA A 115 -1.33 11.68 -9.49
C ALA A 115 -2.36 10.81 -8.80
N SER A 116 -3.57 10.88 -9.35
CA SER A 116 -4.68 10.02 -8.95
C SER A 116 -5.06 9.14 -10.12
N ILE A 117 -5.37 7.88 -9.85
CA ILE A 117 -5.97 7.00 -10.84
C ILE A 117 -7.49 7.06 -10.67
N ASP A 118 -8.19 7.27 -11.78
CA ASP A 118 -9.64 7.16 -11.82
C ASP A 118 -10.04 5.69 -11.70
N PRO A 119 -10.80 5.28 -10.67
CA PRO A 119 -11.17 3.89 -10.46
C PRO A 119 -11.96 3.26 -11.62
N ALA A 120 -12.76 4.06 -12.34
CA ALA A 120 -13.64 3.58 -13.39
C ALA A 120 -12.90 3.40 -14.72
N SER A 121 -12.08 4.38 -15.11
CA SER A 121 -11.37 4.36 -16.39
C SER A 121 -9.95 3.79 -16.29
N GLY A 122 -9.38 3.72 -15.08
CA GLY A 122 -7.95 3.42 -14.87
C GLY A 122 -7.02 4.51 -15.40
N ALA A 123 -7.57 5.65 -15.84
CA ALA A 123 -6.80 6.75 -16.39
C ALA A 123 -6.07 7.51 -15.29
N ILE A 124 -4.83 7.89 -15.57
CA ILE A 124 -4.01 8.69 -14.68
C ILE A 124 -4.39 10.15 -14.89
N ARG A 125 -4.77 10.80 -13.79
CA ARG A 125 -4.91 12.27 -13.73
C ARG A 125 -3.72 12.78 -12.95
N ALA A 126 -2.73 13.29 -13.68
CA ALA A 126 -1.56 13.92 -13.08
C ALA A 126 -1.77 15.43 -12.97
N ARG A 127 -1.26 16.00 -11.88
CA ARG A 127 -1.29 17.43 -11.62
C ARG A 127 0.09 17.86 -11.14
N ARG A 128 0.58 18.97 -11.68
CA ARG A 128 1.81 19.61 -11.20
C ARG A 128 1.44 20.52 -10.05
N THR A 129 2.03 20.23 -8.90
CA THR A 129 1.78 20.96 -7.66
C THR A 129 3.03 21.69 -7.23
N ARG A 130 2.87 22.93 -6.77
CA ARG A 130 3.91 23.67 -6.04
C ARG A 130 3.46 23.80 -4.61
N ARG A 131 4.29 23.40 -3.66
CA ARG A 131 3.94 23.43 -2.23
C ARG A 131 5.00 24.13 -1.40
N LEU A 132 4.55 24.78 -0.33
CA LEU A 132 5.38 25.26 0.75
C LEU A 132 4.97 24.49 2.01
N GLY A 133 5.78 23.50 2.40
CA GLY A 133 5.39 22.52 3.41
C GLY A 133 4.12 21.77 2.99
N ARG A 134 3.07 21.80 3.82
CA ARG A 134 1.78 21.16 3.53
C ARG A 134 0.79 22.06 2.77
N MET A 135 1.16 23.31 2.49
CA MET A 135 0.31 24.27 1.79
C MET A 135 0.57 24.22 0.27
N ILE A 136 -0.48 24.00 -0.53
CA ILE A 136 -0.39 23.96 -2.00
C ILE A 136 -0.49 25.38 -2.56
N LEU A 137 0.60 25.92 -3.10
CA LEU A 137 0.69 27.24 -3.75
C LEU A 137 -0.02 27.26 -5.10
N SER A 138 0.26 26.31 -5.97
CA SER A 138 -0.41 26.15 -7.26
C SER A 138 -0.63 24.68 -7.57
N ASP A 139 -1.66 24.42 -8.38
CA ASP A 139 -2.09 23.09 -8.75
C ASP A 139 -2.73 23.13 -10.13
N ALA A 140 -2.05 22.56 -11.13
CA ALA A 140 -2.45 22.59 -12.53
C ALA A 140 -2.45 21.18 -13.13
N PRO A 141 -3.40 20.84 -14.03
CA PRO A 141 -3.33 19.61 -14.82
C PRO A 141 -1.98 19.50 -15.54
N LEU A 142 -1.40 18.30 -15.52
CA LEU A 142 -0.17 18.01 -16.25
C LEU A 142 -0.51 17.13 -17.46
N GLU A 143 -0.46 17.72 -18.65
CA GLU A 143 -0.63 17.03 -19.91
C GLU A 143 0.73 16.54 -20.43
N GLY A 144 0.76 15.32 -21.01
CA GLY A 144 1.97 14.79 -21.66
C GLY A 144 3.13 14.48 -20.71
N LEU A 145 2.92 13.55 -19.76
CA LEU A 145 3.97 13.08 -18.85
C LEU A 145 5.13 12.45 -19.62
N SER A 146 6.37 12.82 -19.27
CA SER A 146 7.53 12.01 -19.64
C SER A 146 7.44 10.62 -18.98
N GLY A 147 8.20 9.65 -19.50
CA GLY A 147 8.20 8.29 -18.92
C GLY A 147 8.56 8.28 -17.43
N ALA A 148 9.51 9.11 -17.00
CA ALA A 148 9.91 9.22 -15.60
C ALA A 148 8.84 9.90 -14.73
N GLU A 149 8.21 10.98 -15.23
CA GLU A 149 7.10 11.64 -14.53
C GLU A 149 5.89 10.71 -14.40
N LEU A 150 5.60 9.90 -15.43
CA LEU A 150 4.54 8.89 -15.40
C LEU A 150 4.79 7.82 -14.33
N GLN A 151 6.03 7.33 -14.21
CA GLN A 151 6.38 6.33 -13.21
C GLN A 151 6.28 6.88 -11.79
N ALA A 152 6.80 8.09 -11.56
CA ALA A 152 6.67 8.77 -10.28
C ALA A 152 5.19 9.01 -9.91
N ALA A 153 4.39 9.46 -10.88
CA ALA A 153 2.96 9.63 -10.75
C ALA A 153 2.25 8.32 -10.37
N LEU A 154 2.53 7.22 -11.08
CA LEU A 154 1.95 5.92 -10.80
C LEU A 154 2.29 5.40 -9.39
N LEU A 155 3.53 5.58 -8.97
CA LEU A 155 4.00 5.17 -7.65
C LEU A 155 3.30 5.99 -6.55
N GLU A 156 3.16 7.31 -6.75
CA GLU A 156 2.47 8.19 -5.82
C GLU A 156 0.97 7.86 -5.72
N ALA A 157 0.32 7.54 -6.85
CA ALA A 157 -1.07 7.11 -6.85
C ALA A 157 -1.29 5.87 -5.96
N VAL A 158 -0.35 4.91 -5.99
CA VAL A 158 -0.39 3.72 -5.12
C VAL A 158 -0.10 4.07 -3.65
N ARG A 159 0.77 5.04 -3.37
CA ARG A 159 0.99 5.55 -2.00
C ARG A 159 -0.27 6.17 -1.42
N GLU A 160 -0.96 7.00 -2.20
CA GLU A 160 -2.14 7.75 -1.74
C GLU A 160 -3.39 6.89 -1.63
N GLN A 161 -3.65 6.02 -2.61
CA GLN A 161 -4.89 5.23 -2.69
C GLN A 161 -4.72 3.77 -2.23
N GLY A 162 -3.48 3.34 -2.03
CA GLY A 162 -3.14 2.02 -1.50
C GLY A 162 -2.93 0.93 -2.56
N LEU A 163 -2.51 -0.24 -2.07
CA LEU A 163 -2.18 -1.42 -2.89
C LEU A 163 -3.37 -2.01 -3.64
N GLY A 164 -4.60 -1.63 -3.30
CA GLY A 164 -5.82 -2.08 -3.97
C GLY A 164 -5.93 -1.60 -5.43
N LEU A 165 -5.12 -0.64 -5.84
CA LEU A 165 -5.04 -0.21 -7.25
C LEU A 165 -4.31 -1.21 -8.17
N LEU A 166 -3.51 -2.11 -7.59
CA LEU A 166 -2.73 -3.09 -8.32
C LEU A 166 -3.58 -4.30 -8.69
N ASP A 167 -3.22 -4.96 -9.81
CA ASP A 167 -3.85 -6.22 -10.19
C ASP A 167 -3.24 -7.39 -9.41
N TRP A 168 -3.89 -7.74 -8.29
CA TRP A 168 -3.54 -8.89 -7.46
C TRP A 168 -4.04 -10.20 -8.07
N SER A 169 -3.38 -10.63 -9.14
CA SER A 169 -3.62 -11.94 -9.75
C SER A 169 -3.41 -13.08 -8.76
N ASP A 170 -3.98 -14.26 -9.07
CA ASP A 170 -3.76 -15.47 -8.27
C ASP A 170 -2.26 -15.80 -8.10
N ALA A 171 -1.45 -15.53 -9.12
CA ALA A 171 0.00 -15.74 -9.04
C ALA A 171 0.64 -14.78 -8.02
N ALA A 172 0.27 -13.50 -8.04
CA ALA A 172 0.77 -12.50 -7.11
C ALA A 172 0.38 -12.83 -5.67
N ARG A 173 -0.88 -13.20 -5.45
CA ARG A 173 -1.38 -13.60 -4.13
C ARG A 173 -0.64 -14.81 -3.57
N GLN A 174 -0.38 -15.85 -4.38
CA GLN A 174 0.35 -17.02 -3.91
C GLN A 174 1.83 -16.76 -3.66
N VAL A 175 2.50 -15.98 -4.52
CA VAL A 175 3.89 -15.55 -4.26
C VAL A 175 3.95 -14.81 -2.92
N ARG A 176 3.00 -13.89 -2.70
CA ARG A 176 2.88 -13.16 -1.45
C ARG A 176 2.67 -14.08 -0.25
N ALA A 177 1.76 -15.05 -0.37
CA ALA A 177 1.45 -16.01 0.67
C ALA A 177 2.63 -16.93 1.00
N ARG A 178 3.39 -17.40 -0.01
CA ARG A 178 4.60 -18.22 0.18
C ARG A 178 5.65 -17.50 1.01
N VAL A 179 5.94 -16.24 0.73
CA VAL A 179 6.93 -15.46 1.50
C VAL A 179 6.42 -15.12 2.89
N ARG A 180 5.13 -14.78 3.05
CA ARG A 180 4.54 -14.60 4.39
C ARG A 180 4.61 -15.88 5.23
N PHE A 181 4.36 -17.04 4.62
CA PHE A 181 4.54 -18.34 5.26
C PHE A 181 5.99 -18.56 5.69
N MET A 182 6.96 -18.26 4.82
CA MET A 182 8.37 -18.38 5.16
C MET A 182 8.81 -17.38 6.25
N ARG A 183 8.29 -16.15 6.24
CA ARG A 183 8.52 -15.15 7.31
C ARG A 183 7.96 -15.62 8.65
N ALA A 184 6.78 -16.25 8.66
CA ALA A 184 6.20 -16.80 9.89
C ALA A 184 7.08 -17.92 10.50
N LEU A 185 7.84 -18.65 9.68
CA LEU A 185 8.74 -19.72 10.14
C LEU A 185 10.18 -19.26 10.42
N GLY A 186 10.67 -18.28 9.66
CA GLY A 186 12.07 -17.87 9.63
C GLY A 186 12.34 -16.45 10.12
N GLY A 187 11.31 -15.72 10.56
CA GLY A 187 11.41 -14.36 11.06
C GLY A 187 11.93 -13.37 10.02
N GLU A 188 12.81 -12.47 10.46
CA GLU A 188 13.28 -11.32 9.68
C GLU A 188 14.17 -11.67 8.47
N ALA A 189 14.56 -12.94 8.29
CA ALA A 189 15.28 -13.40 7.10
C ALA A 189 14.46 -13.25 5.79
N TRP A 190 13.14 -13.09 5.91
CA TRP A 190 12.21 -12.89 4.79
C TRP A 190 11.61 -11.50 4.87
N PRO A 191 11.35 -10.81 3.75
CA PRO A 191 10.79 -9.45 3.77
C PRO A 191 9.36 -9.42 4.34
N ASP A 192 8.99 -8.29 4.93
CA ASP A 192 7.60 -8.07 5.36
C ASP A 192 6.72 -7.74 4.15
N TRP A 193 5.93 -8.71 3.72
CA TRP A 193 4.93 -8.53 2.67
C TRP A 193 3.50 -8.44 3.21
N SER A 194 3.33 -7.91 4.44
CA SER A 194 2.06 -7.33 4.90
C SER A 194 1.64 -6.14 4.02
N ASP A 195 0.40 -5.66 4.14
CA ASP A 195 -0.03 -4.48 3.36
C ASP A 195 0.81 -3.25 3.74
N ASP A 196 1.08 -3.07 5.04
CA ASP A 196 1.94 -2.00 5.55
C ASP A 196 3.39 -2.13 5.08
N GLY A 197 3.95 -3.34 5.14
CA GLY A 197 5.32 -3.60 4.69
C GLY A 197 5.52 -3.35 3.20
N LEU A 198 4.55 -3.76 2.37
CA LEU A 198 4.59 -3.50 0.93
C LEU A 198 4.39 -2.02 0.59
N ALA A 199 3.50 -1.32 1.32
CA ALA A 199 3.27 0.11 1.15
C ALA A 199 4.52 0.93 1.54
N ALA A 200 5.22 0.53 2.61
CA ALA A 200 6.46 1.18 3.05
C ALA A 200 7.64 0.94 2.08
N ALA A 201 7.62 -0.14 1.31
CA ALA A 201 8.72 -0.55 0.42
C ALA A 201 8.42 -0.35 -1.08
N LEU A 202 7.43 0.46 -1.46
CA LEU A 202 7.00 0.66 -2.85
C LEU A 202 8.15 1.01 -3.81
N ASP A 203 9.09 1.86 -3.37
CA ASP A 203 10.26 2.25 -4.15
C ASP A 203 11.19 1.07 -4.48
N GLN A 204 11.21 0.04 -3.64
CA GLN A 204 12.13 -1.09 -3.77
C GLN A 204 11.59 -2.17 -4.71
N TRP A 205 10.29 -2.47 -4.62
CA TRP A 205 9.70 -3.60 -5.35
C TRP A 205 8.80 -3.17 -6.51
N LEU A 206 8.05 -2.07 -6.39
CA LEU A 206 7.09 -1.64 -7.41
C LEU A 206 7.73 -0.68 -8.43
N ALA A 207 8.51 0.31 -7.98
CA ALA A 207 9.10 1.30 -8.88
C ALA A 207 9.89 0.67 -10.05
N PRO A 208 10.72 -0.37 -9.85
CA PRO A 208 11.40 -1.07 -10.95
C PRO A 208 10.45 -1.66 -12.00
N ALA A 209 9.27 -2.13 -11.58
CA ALA A 209 8.28 -2.73 -12.47
C ALA A 209 7.49 -1.69 -13.27
N LEU A 210 7.30 -0.49 -12.71
CA LEU A 210 6.60 0.61 -13.38
C LEU A 210 7.36 1.17 -14.58
N HIS A 211 8.70 1.01 -14.62
CA HIS A 211 9.50 1.47 -15.76
C HIS A 211 9.08 0.89 -17.11
N ARG A 212 8.41 -0.26 -17.10
CA ARG A 212 8.12 -1.06 -18.29
C ARG A 212 6.67 -0.99 -18.74
N VAL A 213 5.82 -0.20 -18.05
CA VAL A 213 4.37 -0.21 -18.28
C VAL A 213 3.78 1.20 -18.39
N PRO A 214 2.88 1.44 -19.37
CA PRO A 214 2.17 2.71 -19.51
C PRO A 214 1.00 2.84 -18.53
N ARG A 215 0.51 1.73 -17.96
CA ARG A 215 -0.64 1.69 -17.04
C ARG A 215 -0.33 0.82 -15.83
N LEU A 216 -0.84 1.21 -14.67
CA LEU A 216 -0.60 0.51 -13.41
C LEU A 216 -1.04 -0.96 -13.46
N ARG A 217 -2.21 -1.23 -14.05
CA ARG A 217 -2.78 -2.59 -14.14
C ARG A 217 -1.97 -3.54 -15.04
N GLU A 218 -1.07 -3.01 -15.87
CA GLU A 218 -0.20 -3.83 -16.71
C GLU A 218 1.07 -4.27 -15.97
N ALA A 219 1.34 -3.73 -14.78
CA ALA A 219 2.45 -4.18 -13.95
C ALA A 219 2.20 -5.61 -13.43
N ASN A 220 3.06 -6.56 -13.81
CA ASN A 220 3.00 -7.90 -13.24
C ASN A 220 3.50 -7.89 -11.79
N VAL A 221 2.56 -7.81 -10.85
CA VAL A 221 2.84 -7.77 -9.41
C VAL A 221 3.62 -9.00 -8.93
N ALA A 222 3.34 -10.19 -9.47
CA ALA A 222 4.04 -11.41 -9.07
C ALA A 222 5.53 -11.33 -9.42
N ASP A 223 5.84 -10.91 -10.64
CA ASP A 223 7.22 -10.75 -11.10
C ASP A 223 7.93 -9.62 -10.36
N ALA A 224 7.25 -8.50 -10.10
CA ALA A 224 7.78 -7.38 -9.33
C ALA A 224 8.20 -7.82 -7.90
N LEU A 225 7.32 -8.55 -7.22
CA LEU A 225 7.60 -9.10 -5.89
C LEU A 225 8.77 -10.10 -5.93
N LEU A 226 8.78 -11.04 -6.87
CA LEU A 226 9.87 -12.01 -7.00
C LEU A 226 11.21 -11.35 -7.34
N ALA A 227 11.21 -10.30 -8.16
CA ALA A 227 12.40 -9.54 -8.52
C ALA A 227 12.99 -8.76 -7.35
N SER A 228 12.17 -8.43 -6.34
CA SER A 228 12.63 -7.77 -5.11
C SER A 228 13.35 -8.70 -4.13
N LEU A 229 13.24 -10.03 -4.32
CA LEU A 229 13.96 -11.01 -3.52
C LEU A 229 15.41 -11.14 -3.98
N THR A 230 16.32 -11.36 -3.03
CA THR A 230 17.68 -11.80 -3.36
C THR A 230 17.65 -13.18 -4.04
N HIS A 231 18.69 -13.48 -4.84
CA HIS A 231 18.81 -14.80 -5.49
C HIS A 231 18.78 -15.96 -4.47
N GLN A 232 19.41 -15.77 -3.31
CA GLN A 232 19.40 -16.76 -2.23
C GLN A 232 18.00 -16.97 -1.65
N GLN A 233 17.25 -15.90 -1.39
CA GLN A 233 15.86 -15.99 -0.93
C GLN A 233 14.97 -16.67 -1.98
N ARG A 234 15.14 -16.34 -3.27
CA ARG A 234 14.35 -16.96 -4.34
C ARG A 234 14.55 -18.47 -4.38
N ARG A 235 15.81 -18.92 -4.33
CA ARG A 235 16.14 -20.36 -4.28
C ARG A 235 15.58 -21.03 -3.02
N ALA A 236 15.78 -20.42 -1.86
CA ALA A 236 15.26 -20.95 -0.59
C ALA A 236 13.72 -21.01 -0.59
N LEU A 237 13.05 -20.09 -1.27
CA LEU A 237 11.59 -20.06 -1.38
C LEU A 237 11.09 -21.22 -2.24
N ASP A 238 11.76 -21.49 -3.36
CA ASP A 238 11.40 -22.58 -4.25
C ASP A 238 11.69 -23.95 -3.64
N GLU A 239 12.74 -24.08 -2.84
CA GLU A 239 13.09 -25.32 -2.12
C GLU A 239 12.17 -25.56 -0.91
N ALA A 240 12.00 -24.56 -0.04
CA ALA A 240 11.29 -24.73 1.23
C ALA A 240 9.77 -24.51 1.12
N ALA A 241 9.30 -23.70 0.19
CA ALA A 241 7.89 -23.43 -0.03
C ALA A 241 7.58 -23.49 -1.53
N PRO A 242 7.67 -24.66 -2.18
CA PRO A 242 7.49 -24.80 -3.62
C PRO A 242 6.08 -24.38 -4.05
N ALA A 243 5.95 -23.82 -5.25
CA ALA A 243 4.63 -23.44 -5.80
C ALA A 243 3.79 -24.66 -6.22
N ARG A 244 4.44 -25.79 -6.52
CA ARG A 244 3.81 -27.03 -6.98
C ARG A 244 4.38 -28.24 -6.25
N PHE A 245 3.55 -29.26 -6.12
CA PHE A 245 3.89 -30.57 -5.61
C PHE A 245 3.75 -31.61 -6.72
N GLU A 246 4.77 -32.44 -6.88
CA GLU A 246 4.71 -33.59 -7.78
C GLU A 246 4.18 -34.82 -7.02
N THR A 247 3.05 -35.33 -7.48
CA THR A 247 2.46 -36.55 -6.92
C THR A 247 3.25 -37.79 -7.35
N PRO A 248 3.14 -38.92 -6.63
CA PRO A 248 3.68 -40.21 -7.07
C PRO A 248 3.17 -40.67 -8.44
N ALA A 249 1.98 -40.21 -8.85
CA ALA A 249 1.44 -40.44 -10.19
C ALA A 249 2.05 -39.51 -11.27
N GLY A 250 2.97 -38.60 -10.89
CA GLY A 250 3.68 -37.61 -11.71
C GLY A 250 2.90 -36.32 -12.00
N SER A 251 1.74 -36.08 -11.37
CA SER A 251 0.99 -34.83 -11.58
C SER A 251 1.67 -33.69 -10.85
N SER A 252 1.82 -32.54 -11.50
CA SER A 252 2.33 -31.32 -10.88
C SER A 252 1.17 -30.41 -10.45
N LEU A 253 0.80 -30.49 -9.17
CA LEU A 253 -0.36 -29.83 -8.59
C LEU A 253 0.06 -28.55 -7.86
N ARG A 254 -0.71 -27.47 -7.98
CA ARG A 254 -0.42 -26.21 -7.26
C ARG A 254 -0.71 -26.39 -5.77
N ILE A 255 0.20 -25.91 -4.93
CA ILE A 255 -0.04 -25.77 -3.49
C ILE A 255 -0.75 -24.44 -3.26
N ASP A 256 -1.83 -24.45 -2.50
CA ASP A 256 -2.56 -23.26 -2.09
C ASP A 256 -2.05 -22.78 -0.73
N TYR A 257 -1.29 -21.69 -0.74
CA TYR A 257 -0.74 -21.07 0.47
C TYR A 257 -1.72 -20.11 1.17
N GLU A 258 -2.85 -19.78 0.53
CA GLU A 258 -3.90 -18.93 1.10
C GLU A 258 -4.99 -19.75 1.82
N ALA A 259 -4.88 -21.08 1.77
CA ALA A 259 -5.80 -21.98 2.44
C ALA A 259 -5.87 -21.76 3.96
N ASP A 260 -7.09 -21.79 4.48
CA ASP A 260 -7.34 -21.78 5.92
C ASP A 260 -6.65 -22.96 6.61
N GLY A 261 -5.94 -22.67 7.71
CA GLY A 261 -5.21 -23.69 8.47
C GLY A 261 -3.86 -24.10 7.87
N GLY A 262 -3.37 -23.38 6.86
CA GLY A 262 -2.03 -23.51 6.29
C GLY A 262 -1.99 -24.12 4.89
N PRO A 263 -0.79 -24.25 4.28
CA PRO A 263 -0.64 -24.66 2.89
C PRO A 263 -1.34 -25.99 2.58
N ALA A 264 -2.21 -25.97 1.58
CA ALA A 264 -3.07 -27.09 1.23
C ALA A 264 -2.79 -27.61 -0.18
N LEU A 265 -3.07 -28.91 -0.37
CA LEU A 265 -2.95 -29.58 -1.66
C LEU A 265 -4.24 -30.31 -1.98
N GLU A 266 -4.86 -29.94 -3.08
CA GLU A 266 -6.00 -30.65 -3.65
C GLU A 266 -5.51 -31.76 -4.58
N VAL A 267 -5.72 -33.01 -4.17
CA VAL A 267 -5.15 -34.17 -4.87
C VAL A 267 -6.14 -35.31 -4.89
N ARG A 268 -6.27 -35.97 -6.04
CA ARG A 268 -7.11 -37.16 -6.14
C ARG A 268 -6.50 -38.29 -5.35
N LEU A 269 -7.32 -38.98 -4.57
CA LEU A 269 -6.85 -40.00 -3.63
C LEU A 269 -5.97 -41.06 -4.32
N GLN A 270 -6.35 -41.52 -5.50
CA GLN A 270 -5.62 -42.55 -6.24
C GLN A 270 -4.21 -42.14 -6.72
N GLU A 271 -3.91 -40.84 -6.73
CA GLU A 271 -2.58 -40.34 -7.10
C GLU A 271 -1.56 -40.48 -5.96
N LEU A 272 -2.04 -40.75 -4.74
CA LEU A 272 -1.23 -40.94 -3.54
C LEU A 272 -1.07 -42.42 -3.14
N PHE A 273 -1.58 -43.37 -3.93
CA PHE A 273 -1.30 -44.79 -3.66
C PHE A 273 0.21 -45.06 -3.71
N GLY A 274 0.68 -45.96 -2.86
CA GLY A 274 2.11 -46.22 -2.67
C GLY A 274 2.82 -45.23 -1.74
N GLN A 275 2.17 -44.12 -1.35
CA GLN A 275 2.80 -43.09 -0.52
C GLN A 275 2.69 -43.44 0.97
N ASP A 276 3.82 -43.83 1.57
CA ASP A 276 3.97 -44.20 2.99
C ASP A 276 4.33 -43.01 3.90
N LYS A 277 4.78 -41.89 3.32
CA LYS A 277 5.18 -40.67 4.03
C LYS A 277 4.29 -39.50 3.67
N HIS A 278 3.84 -38.76 4.69
CA HIS A 278 3.01 -37.58 4.48
C HIS A 278 3.80 -36.45 3.79
N PRO A 279 3.31 -35.89 2.66
CA PRO A 279 3.92 -34.75 2.00
C PRO A 279 4.08 -33.55 2.95
N SER A 280 5.29 -33.03 3.05
CA SER A 280 5.63 -31.93 3.94
C SER A 280 6.52 -30.91 3.24
N ILE A 281 6.37 -29.65 3.60
CA ILE A 281 7.17 -28.52 3.11
C ILE A 281 8.03 -27.94 4.25
N ALA A 282 8.75 -26.86 3.97
CA ALA A 282 9.68 -26.20 4.88
C ALA A 282 10.75 -27.15 5.43
N ASN A 283 11.31 -28.00 4.56
CA ASN A 283 12.26 -29.06 4.90
C ASN A 283 11.68 -30.10 5.88
N GLY A 284 10.43 -30.51 5.65
CA GLY A 284 9.75 -31.54 6.44
C GLY A 284 9.10 -31.04 7.74
N ARG A 285 9.19 -29.74 8.04
CA ARG A 285 8.65 -29.17 9.28
C ARG A 285 7.15 -28.94 9.27
N VAL A 286 6.56 -28.74 8.09
CA VAL A 286 5.14 -28.40 7.97
C VAL A 286 4.43 -29.43 7.08
N PRO A 287 3.52 -30.26 7.62
CA PRO A 287 2.72 -31.18 6.81
C PRO A 287 1.72 -30.41 5.95
N LEU A 288 1.59 -30.80 4.67
CA LEU A 288 0.60 -30.21 3.78
C LEU A 288 -0.80 -30.65 4.17
N SER A 289 -1.75 -29.73 4.20
CA SER A 289 -3.16 -30.10 4.36
C SER A 289 -3.67 -30.76 3.08
N LEU A 290 -3.77 -32.08 3.06
CA LEU A 290 -4.25 -32.81 1.89
C LEU A 290 -5.77 -32.80 1.85
N ARG A 291 -6.35 -32.12 0.85
CA ARG A 291 -7.77 -32.23 0.51
C ARG A 291 -7.91 -33.35 -0.52
N LEU A 292 -8.22 -34.56 -0.04
CA LEU A 292 -8.35 -35.75 -0.86
C LEU A 292 -9.64 -35.69 -1.69
N LEU A 293 -9.47 -35.79 -3.01
CA LEU A 293 -10.56 -35.69 -3.97
C LEU A 293 -10.94 -37.06 -4.55
N SER A 294 -12.21 -37.19 -4.93
CA SER A 294 -12.71 -38.29 -5.75
C SER A 294 -12.23 -38.17 -7.21
N PRO A 295 -12.46 -39.19 -8.06
CA PRO A 295 -12.15 -39.10 -9.49
C PRO A 295 -12.85 -37.94 -10.21
N ALA A 296 -14.00 -37.50 -9.70
CA ALA A 296 -14.76 -36.37 -10.22
C ALA A 296 -14.40 -35.03 -9.53
N HIS A 297 -13.22 -34.94 -8.90
CA HIS A 297 -12.73 -33.74 -8.21
C HIS A 297 -13.65 -33.23 -7.09
N ARG A 298 -14.40 -34.12 -6.44
CA ARG A 298 -15.21 -33.76 -5.26
C ARG A 298 -14.42 -34.02 -3.98
N PRO A 299 -14.42 -33.11 -2.99
CA PRO A 299 -13.79 -33.36 -1.69
C PRO A 299 -14.37 -34.60 -1.03
N VAL A 300 -13.50 -35.43 -0.48
CA VAL A 300 -13.87 -36.66 0.23
C VAL A 300 -13.39 -36.64 1.68
N GLN A 301 -12.14 -36.24 1.89
CA GLN A 301 -11.53 -36.17 3.23
C GLN A 301 -10.42 -35.12 3.23
N THR A 302 -10.25 -34.43 4.35
CA THR A 302 -9.05 -33.62 4.60
C THR A 302 -8.18 -34.30 5.65
N THR A 303 -6.86 -34.36 5.43
CA THR A 303 -5.91 -34.93 6.39
C THR A 303 -4.55 -34.22 6.39
N LYS A 304 -3.93 -34.15 7.57
CA LYS A 304 -2.51 -33.80 7.79
C LYS A 304 -1.66 -35.02 8.22
N ASP A 305 -2.26 -36.21 8.19
CA ASP A 305 -1.63 -37.49 8.48
C ASP A 305 -2.12 -38.52 7.46
N LEU A 306 -1.35 -38.69 6.39
CA LEU A 306 -1.68 -39.61 5.30
C LEU A 306 -1.51 -41.08 5.74
N PRO A 307 -0.44 -41.47 6.45
CA PRO A 307 -0.32 -42.81 7.02
C PRO A 307 -1.42 -43.18 8.01
N GLY A 308 -1.87 -42.24 8.86
CA GLY A 308 -3.03 -42.43 9.73
C GLY A 308 -4.33 -42.61 8.94
N PHE A 309 -4.54 -41.81 7.89
CA PHE A 309 -5.68 -41.95 6.99
C PHE A 309 -5.76 -43.35 6.36
N TRP A 310 -4.64 -43.87 5.85
CA TRP A 310 -4.58 -45.22 5.25
C TRP A 310 -4.95 -46.33 6.22
N ARG A 311 -4.47 -46.25 7.47
CA ARG A 311 -4.73 -47.26 8.51
C ARG A 311 -6.12 -47.13 9.15
N GLY A 312 -6.74 -45.95 9.05
CA GLY A 312 -8.02 -45.66 9.68
C GLY A 312 -9.15 -45.47 8.67
N SER A 313 -9.46 -44.21 8.36
CA SER A 313 -10.66 -43.82 7.61
C SER A 313 -10.70 -44.25 6.14
N TYR A 314 -9.59 -44.73 5.57
CA TYR A 314 -9.55 -45.18 4.18
C TYR A 314 -10.56 -46.30 3.89
N ALA A 315 -10.77 -47.26 4.80
CA ALA A 315 -11.69 -48.38 4.56
C ALA A 315 -13.13 -47.91 4.28
N ALA A 316 -13.61 -46.91 5.02
CA ALA A 316 -14.93 -46.31 4.82
C ALA A 316 -14.99 -45.54 3.49
N VAL A 317 -13.99 -44.69 3.23
CA VAL A 317 -13.87 -43.93 1.97
C VAL A 317 -13.83 -44.87 0.77
N ARG A 318 -13.04 -45.95 0.84
CA ARG A 318 -12.93 -46.98 -0.19
C ARG A 318 -14.28 -47.62 -0.50
N SER A 319 -15.05 -47.99 0.53
CA SER A 319 -16.38 -48.58 0.36
C SER A 319 -17.33 -47.64 -0.41
N GLU A 320 -17.39 -46.37 0.00
CA GLU A 320 -18.20 -45.35 -0.67
C GLU A 320 -17.75 -45.11 -2.12
N MET A 321 -16.43 -44.93 -2.32
CA MET A 321 -15.86 -44.64 -3.63
C MET A 321 -15.99 -45.81 -4.60
N ARG A 322 -15.94 -47.06 -4.12
CA ARG A 322 -16.17 -48.25 -4.94
C ARG A 322 -17.60 -48.32 -5.48
N GLY A 323 -18.59 -47.89 -4.69
CA GLY A 323 -19.98 -47.79 -5.13
C GLY A 323 -20.19 -46.69 -6.17
N ARG A 324 -19.67 -45.48 -5.90
CA ARG A 324 -19.85 -44.31 -6.79
C ARG A 324 -19.00 -44.36 -8.06
N TYR A 325 -17.81 -44.94 -7.99
CA TYR A 325 -16.82 -44.95 -9.07
C TYR A 325 -16.25 -46.36 -9.30
N PRO A 326 -17.07 -47.34 -9.74
CA PRO A 326 -16.68 -48.75 -9.84
C PRO A 326 -15.57 -49.01 -10.88
N LYS A 327 -15.41 -48.11 -11.86
CA LYS A 327 -14.37 -48.18 -12.90
C LYS A 327 -12.98 -47.75 -12.40
N HIS A 328 -12.86 -47.22 -11.19
CA HIS A 328 -11.59 -46.76 -10.62
C HIS A 328 -10.97 -47.80 -9.67
N PRO A 329 -9.64 -47.79 -9.49
CA PRO A 329 -8.97 -48.70 -8.56
C PRO A 329 -9.18 -48.25 -7.10
N TRP A 330 -9.71 -49.17 -6.28
CA TRP A 330 -9.95 -49.00 -4.84
C TRP A 330 -9.36 -50.19 -4.08
N PRO A 331 -8.02 -50.30 -4.03
CA PRO A 331 -7.30 -51.44 -3.46
C PRO A 331 -7.64 -51.62 -1.98
N GLU A 332 -7.47 -52.84 -1.47
CA GLU A 332 -7.56 -53.10 -0.02
C GLU A 332 -6.34 -52.56 0.70
N ASP A 333 -5.17 -52.76 0.09
CA ASP A 333 -3.91 -52.19 0.52
C ASP A 333 -3.51 -51.00 -0.37
N PRO A 334 -3.73 -49.74 0.07
CA PRO A 334 -3.35 -48.55 -0.69
C PRO A 334 -1.85 -48.29 -0.70
N LEU A 335 -1.06 -48.89 0.20
CA LEU A 335 0.38 -48.71 0.30
C LEU A 335 1.15 -49.60 -0.68
N SER A 336 0.60 -50.76 -1.04
CA SER A 336 1.19 -51.63 -2.07
C SER A 336 0.67 -51.35 -3.49
N ALA A 337 -0.33 -50.47 -3.62
CA ALA A 337 -0.96 -50.17 -4.90
C ALA A 337 -0.17 -49.13 -5.71
N PRO A 338 -0.04 -49.29 -7.04
CA PRO A 338 0.64 -48.30 -7.87
C PRO A 338 -0.19 -47.00 -7.96
N PRO A 339 0.44 -45.82 -7.87
CA PRO A 339 -0.24 -44.55 -8.07
C PRO A 339 -0.74 -44.43 -9.50
N THR A 340 -1.94 -43.86 -9.68
CA THR A 340 -2.55 -43.77 -11.01
C THR A 340 -3.45 -42.58 -11.18
N ARG A 341 -3.49 -42.06 -12.41
CA ARG A 341 -4.43 -41.02 -12.84
C ARG A 341 -5.63 -41.58 -13.60
N ARG A 342 -5.61 -42.87 -13.94
CA ARG A 342 -6.51 -43.50 -14.91
C ARG A 342 -7.55 -44.39 -14.22
N ALA A 343 -8.67 -44.60 -14.89
CA ALA A 343 -9.59 -45.68 -14.58
C ALA A 343 -8.94 -47.05 -14.90
N LYS A 344 -9.48 -48.13 -14.34
CA LYS A 344 -9.02 -49.50 -14.61
C LYS A 344 -9.05 -49.79 -16.13
N PRO A 345 -8.04 -50.49 -16.68
CA PRO A 345 -8.11 -51.01 -18.04
C PRO A 345 -9.34 -51.92 -18.20
N ARG A 346 -10.03 -51.87 -19.35
CA ARG A 346 -11.11 -52.81 -19.64
C ARG A 346 -10.52 -54.21 -19.77
N GLY A 347 -10.85 -55.13 -18.85
CA GLY A 347 -10.51 -56.56 -18.96
C GLY A 347 -9.68 -57.19 -17.83
N SER A 348 -9.49 -56.51 -16.69
CA SER A 348 -8.82 -57.07 -15.49
C SER A 348 -9.77 -57.23 -14.30
#